data_AF-A0A443VN30-F1
#
_entry.id   AF-A0A443VN30-F1
#
_cell.length_a   1.000
_cell.length_b   1.000
_cell.length_c   1.000
_cell.angle_alpha   90.00
_cell.angle_beta   90.00
_cell.angle_gamma   90.00
#
_symmetry.space_group_name_H-M   'P 1'
#
loop_
_entity.id
_entity.type
_entity.pdbx_description
1 polymer ?
#
loop_
_entity_poly.entity_id
_entity_poly.type
_entity_poly.pdbx_seq_one_letter_code
_entity_poly.pdbx_strand_id
1 'polypeptide(L)'
;MSGQSLGLIETVGLTVAVEAADAAIKSANVELVGYELTKGGGLVTIKLTGEVGAMNAAVSAGVAAASRVGQVYAWKVIARTATGIDSLIASSQTYGTPPEPVAPAAECLPAAAEIPDATIAVVNITSPAQTASCLAFEESPGVASPESPVAERDPAPVEPVREEAEPQNEPTVQAIQEEKKTARTRAKNTRR
;
A
#
# COMPACT_ATOMS: atom_id res chain seq x y z
N MET A 1 -2.18 19.91 -8.51
CA MET A 1 -1.69 19.67 -7.14
C MET A 1 -0.20 19.99 -7.04
N SER A 2 0.24 21.10 -7.65
CA SER A 2 1.67 21.38 -7.76
C SER A 2 2.29 21.69 -6.40
N GLY A 3 3.34 20.96 -6.03
CA GLY A 3 4.11 21.20 -4.81
C GLY A 3 3.66 20.39 -3.57
N GLN A 4 2.58 19.60 -3.66
CA GLN A 4 2.24 18.61 -2.64
C GLN A 4 3.15 17.38 -2.73
N SER A 5 3.23 16.63 -1.62
CA SER A 5 3.97 15.37 -1.61
C SER A 5 3.16 14.25 -2.27
N LEU A 6 3.85 13.30 -2.88
CA LEU A 6 3.25 12.16 -3.55
C LEU A 6 3.74 10.87 -2.89
N GLY A 7 2.79 10.01 -2.50
CA GLY A 7 3.03 8.65 -2.04
C GLY A 7 2.65 7.67 -3.13
N LEU A 8 3.52 6.70 -3.38
CA LEU A 8 3.31 5.61 -4.34
C LEU A 8 3.50 4.28 -3.60
N ILE A 9 2.53 3.38 -3.74
CA ILE A 9 2.63 2.00 -3.25
C ILE A 9 2.22 1.08 -4.39
N GLU A 10 3.16 0.30 -4.89
CA GLU A 10 2.94 -0.69 -5.94
C GLU A 10 2.86 -2.09 -5.33
N THR A 11 1.81 -2.81 -5.69
CA THR A 11 1.46 -4.12 -5.11
C THR A 11 1.16 -5.12 -6.23
N VAL A 12 1.26 -6.40 -5.90
CA VAL A 12 0.80 -7.48 -6.80
C VAL A 12 -0.65 -7.83 -6.43
N GLY A 13 -1.58 -7.43 -7.28
CA GLY A 13 -3.01 -7.70 -7.14
C GLY A 13 -3.80 -6.55 -6.48
N LEU A 14 -5.02 -6.34 -6.97
CA LEU A 14 -5.89 -5.25 -6.52
C LEU A 14 -6.31 -5.39 -5.04
N THR A 15 -6.50 -6.61 -4.53
CA THR A 15 -6.85 -6.83 -3.13
C THR A 15 -5.79 -6.29 -2.17
N VAL A 16 -4.51 -6.51 -2.48
CA VAL A 16 -3.37 -6.01 -1.70
C VAL A 16 -3.29 -4.48 -1.79
N ALA A 17 -3.57 -3.94 -2.97
CA ALA A 17 -3.61 -2.49 -3.20
C ALA A 17 -4.70 -1.80 -2.37
N VAL A 18 -5.89 -2.42 -2.28
CA VAL A 18 -7.01 -1.90 -1.47
C VAL A 18 -6.67 -1.90 0.01
N GLU A 19 -6.05 -2.97 0.53
CA GLU A 19 -5.56 -3.00 1.92
C GLU A 19 -4.52 -1.91 2.17
N ALA A 20 -3.57 -1.72 1.24
CA ALA A 20 -2.56 -0.67 1.34
C ALA A 20 -3.20 0.71 1.44
N ALA A 21 -4.19 1.00 0.58
CA ALA A 21 -4.89 2.28 0.54
C ALA A 21 -5.71 2.51 1.82
N ASP A 22 -6.47 1.51 2.27
CA ASP A 22 -7.28 1.58 3.48
C ASP A 22 -6.42 1.89 4.72
N ALA A 23 -5.34 1.14 4.92
CA ALA A 23 -4.43 1.36 6.03
C ALA A 23 -3.71 2.71 5.93
N ALA A 24 -3.29 3.14 4.74
CA ALA A 24 -2.57 4.40 4.56
C ALA A 24 -3.44 5.62 4.91
N ILE A 25 -4.66 5.70 4.40
CA ILE A 25 -5.57 6.84 4.60
C ILE A 25 -6.07 6.90 6.04
N LYS A 26 -6.23 5.74 6.71
CA LYS A 26 -6.60 5.70 8.14
C LYS A 26 -5.45 6.14 9.07
N SER A 27 -4.21 6.07 8.62
CA SER A 27 -3.04 6.27 9.48
C SER A 27 -2.58 7.72 9.58
N ALA A 28 -2.88 8.55 8.59
CA ALA A 28 -2.49 9.96 8.58
C ALA A 28 -3.42 10.80 7.69
N ASN A 29 -3.33 12.12 7.83
CA ASN A 29 -4.08 13.05 6.99
C ASN A 29 -3.51 13.11 5.56
N VAL A 30 -3.91 12.16 4.73
CA VAL A 30 -3.57 12.06 3.31
C VAL A 30 -4.82 11.75 2.50
N GLU A 31 -4.79 12.08 1.21
CA GLU A 31 -5.89 11.82 0.28
C GLU A 31 -5.50 10.77 -0.77
N LEU A 32 -6.45 9.91 -1.11
CA LEU A 32 -6.31 8.99 -2.22
C LEU A 32 -6.57 9.71 -3.54
N VAL A 33 -5.54 9.80 -4.37
CA VAL A 33 -5.69 10.28 -5.75
C VAL A 33 -6.37 9.22 -6.60
N GLY A 34 -6.01 7.95 -6.36
CA GLY A 34 -6.59 6.79 -7.02
C GLY A 34 -5.55 5.70 -7.20
N TYR A 35 -5.87 4.75 -8.07
CA TYR A 35 -4.96 3.66 -8.43
C TYR A 35 -4.80 3.53 -9.95
N GLU A 36 -3.66 3.00 -10.38
CA GLU A 36 -3.40 2.65 -11.77
C GLU A 36 -3.08 1.17 -11.90
N LEU A 37 -3.66 0.53 -12.91
CA LEU A 37 -3.36 -0.85 -13.28
C LEU A 37 -2.26 -0.83 -14.34
N THR A 38 -1.19 -1.60 -14.13
CA THR A 38 -0.21 -1.79 -15.19
C THR A 38 -0.71 -2.83 -16.19
N LYS A 39 -0.20 -2.78 -17.43
CA LYS A 39 -0.60 -3.67 -18.53
C LYS A 39 0.06 -5.06 -18.44
N GLY A 40 0.26 -5.61 -17.23
CA GLY A 40 0.85 -6.94 -17.03
C GLY A 40 1.35 -7.19 -15.61
N GLY A 41 1.52 -8.46 -15.24
CA GLY A 41 2.07 -8.87 -13.93
C GLY A 41 1.14 -8.65 -12.74
N GLY A 42 -0.09 -8.19 -12.97
CA GLY A 42 -1.06 -7.90 -11.92
C GLY A 42 -0.64 -6.74 -11.02
N LEU A 43 0.27 -5.86 -11.47
CA LEU A 43 0.73 -4.75 -10.64
C LEU A 43 -0.32 -3.65 -10.57
N VAL A 44 -0.50 -3.15 -9.35
CA VAL A 44 -1.42 -2.06 -9.04
C VAL A 44 -0.67 -1.02 -8.24
N THR A 45 -0.65 0.22 -8.75
CA THR A 45 -0.02 1.36 -8.07
C THR A 45 -1.09 2.23 -7.42
N ILE A 46 -1.04 2.37 -6.11
CA ILE A 46 -1.81 3.34 -5.32
C ILE A 46 -1.07 4.67 -5.30
N LYS A 47 -1.81 5.77 -5.50
CA LYS A 47 -1.28 7.15 -5.49
C LYS A 47 -1.96 7.96 -4.40
N LEU A 48 -1.17 8.58 -3.54
CA LEU A 48 -1.61 9.38 -2.39
C LEU A 48 -1.04 10.79 -2.48
N THR A 49 -1.80 11.79 -2.04
CA THR A 49 -1.34 13.19 -1.90
C THR A 49 -1.48 13.71 -0.47
N GLY A 50 -0.63 14.64 -0.05
CA GLY A 50 -0.67 15.22 1.29
C GLY A 50 0.61 15.95 1.69
N GLU A 51 0.76 16.20 2.99
CA GLU A 51 2.00 16.74 3.58
C GLU A 51 3.06 15.65 3.78
N VAL A 52 4.34 16.01 3.67
CA VAL A 52 5.46 15.05 3.75
C VAL A 52 5.47 14.22 5.03
N GLY A 53 5.17 14.83 6.17
CA GLY A 53 5.15 14.14 7.46
C GLY A 53 4.06 13.07 7.51
N ALA A 54 2.83 13.45 7.15
CA ALA A 54 1.69 12.53 7.04
C ALA A 54 1.94 11.43 5.98
N MET A 55 2.58 11.79 4.86
CA MET A 55 2.85 10.88 3.76
C MET A 55 3.76 9.71 4.15
N ASN A 56 4.84 9.98 4.89
CA ASN A 56 5.74 8.92 5.36
C ASN A 56 5.03 7.95 6.30
N ALA A 57 4.19 8.47 7.21
CA ALA A 57 3.41 7.64 8.13
C ALA A 57 2.39 6.79 7.37
N ALA A 58 1.63 7.40 6.45
CA ALA A 58 0.63 6.72 5.63
C ALA A 58 1.26 5.60 4.78
N VAL A 59 2.35 5.89 4.06
CA VAL A 59 3.02 4.90 3.20
C VAL A 59 3.62 3.76 4.04
N SER A 60 4.25 4.07 5.18
CA SER A 60 4.79 3.04 6.07
C SER A 60 3.69 2.12 6.60
N ALA A 61 2.54 2.66 7.01
CA ALA A 61 1.42 1.87 7.51
C ALA A 61 0.77 1.04 6.40
N GLY A 62 0.56 1.63 5.22
CA GLY A 62 0.02 0.94 4.05
C GLY A 62 0.90 -0.23 3.60
N VAL A 63 2.21 -0.02 3.51
CA VAL A 63 3.18 -1.08 3.16
C VAL A 63 3.19 -2.19 4.20
N ALA A 64 3.17 -1.85 5.50
CA ALA A 64 3.14 -2.84 6.57
C ALA A 64 1.85 -3.68 6.55
N ALA A 65 0.71 -3.07 6.24
CA ALA A 65 -0.57 -3.76 6.13
C ALA A 65 -0.65 -4.65 4.89
N ALA A 66 -0.31 -4.10 3.73
CA ALA A 66 -0.28 -4.80 2.46
C ALA A 66 0.65 -6.03 2.49
N SER A 67 1.83 -5.90 3.13
CA SER A 67 2.79 -6.99 3.28
C SER A 67 2.27 -8.19 4.09
N ARG A 68 1.21 -8.01 4.90
CA ARG A 68 0.56 -9.14 5.62
C ARG A 68 -0.45 -9.88 4.74
N VAL A 69 -1.04 -9.18 3.77
CA VAL A 69 -2.09 -9.72 2.89
C VAL A 69 -1.49 -10.32 1.61
N GLY A 70 -0.42 -9.71 1.09
CA GLY A 70 0.25 -10.19 -0.12
C GLY A 70 1.56 -9.46 -0.39
N GLN A 71 1.91 -9.33 -1.66
CA GLN A 71 3.22 -8.80 -2.07
C GLN A 71 3.15 -7.30 -2.37
N VAL A 72 4.01 -6.53 -1.69
CA VAL A 72 4.36 -5.17 -2.09
C VAL A 72 5.57 -5.24 -3.03
N TYR A 73 5.43 -4.66 -4.22
CA TYR A 73 6.48 -4.66 -5.23
C TYR A 73 7.46 -3.51 -5.00
N ALA A 74 6.95 -2.29 -4.82
CA ALA A 74 7.74 -1.10 -4.60
C ALA A 74 6.93 -0.03 -3.86
N TRP A 75 7.60 0.92 -3.23
CA TRP A 75 6.96 2.12 -2.69
C TRP A 75 7.91 3.31 -2.73
N LYS A 76 7.37 4.52 -2.81
CA LYS A 76 8.17 5.75 -2.83
C LYS A 76 7.38 6.92 -2.26
N VAL A 77 8.08 7.73 -1.47
CA VAL A 77 7.62 9.09 -1.12
C VAL A 77 8.44 10.11 -1.91
N ILE A 78 7.75 11.03 -2.55
CA ILE A 78 8.30 12.20 -3.21
C ILE A 78 7.85 13.42 -2.40
N ALA A 79 8.77 13.99 -1.64
CA ALA A 79 8.44 15.04 -0.68
C ALA A 79 7.84 16.30 -1.33
N ARG A 80 8.29 16.62 -2.55
CA ARG A 80 7.75 17.73 -3.33
C ARG A 80 7.76 17.37 -4.80
N THR A 81 6.58 17.36 -5.39
CA THR A 81 6.41 17.13 -6.82
C THR A 81 6.91 18.33 -7.63
N ALA A 82 7.52 18.06 -8.77
CA ALA A 82 7.95 19.11 -9.70
C ALA A 82 6.74 19.80 -10.35
N THR A 83 6.92 21.02 -10.86
CA THR A 83 5.88 21.67 -11.66
C THR A 83 5.72 20.97 -13.01
N GLY A 84 4.49 20.74 -13.45
CA GLY A 84 4.20 20.21 -14.80
C GLY A 84 4.07 18.68 -14.90
N ILE A 85 4.14 17.94 -13.79
CA ILE A 85 3.93 16.48 -13.77
C ILE A 85 2.53 16.07 -13.29
N ASP A 86 1.64 17.03 -13.06
CA ASP A 86 0.27 16.76 -12.55
C ASP A 86 -0.48 15.77 -13.46
N SER A 87 -0.27 15.82 -14.78
CA SER A 87 -0.89 14.90 -15.75
C SER A 87 -0.41 13.45 -15.63
N LEU A 88 0.77 13.21 -15.05
CA LEU A 88 1.24 11.85 -14.72
C LEU A 88 0.62 11.36 -13.41
N ILE A 89 0.39 12.27 -12.46
CA ILE A 89 -0.17 11.93 -11.14
C ILE A 89 -1.66 11.65 -11.25
N ALA A 90 -2.40 12.44 -12.01
CA ALA A 90 -3.84 12.28 -12.23
C ALA A 90 -4.12 12.07 -13.73
N SER A 91 -3.59 10.97 -14.27
CA SER A 91 -3.79 10.59 -15.66
C SER A 91 -5.21 10.03 -15.89
N SER A 92 -5.65 9.95 -17.15
CA SER A 92 -6.93 9.31 -17.51
C SER A 92 -7.00 7.81 -17.21
N GLN A 93 -5.87 7.18 -16.88
CA GLN A 93 -5.80 5.77 -16.45
C GLN A 93 -5.96 5.61 -14.94
N THR A 94 -6.05 6.72 -14.19
CA THR A 94 -6.26 6.70 -12.75
C THR A 94 -7.71 6.36 -12.45
N TYR A 95 -7.93 5.24 -11.78
CA TYR A 95 -9.24 4.80 -11.33
C TYR A 95 -9.44 5.13 -9.85
N GLY A 96 -10.70 5.22 -9.42
CA GLY A 96 -11.04 5.47 -8.02
C GLY A 96 -10.87 6.91 -7.56
N THR A 97 -10.76 7.87 -8.50
CA THR A 97 -10.86 9.30 -8.18
C THR A 97 -12.19 9.54 -7.46
N PRO A 98 -12.21 10.23 -6.31
CA PRO A 98 -13.46 10.74 -5.77
C PRO A 98 -14.16 11.57 -6.86
N PRO A 99 -15.48 11.41 -7.06
CA PRO A 99 -16.21 12.32 -7.94
C PRO A 99 -15.96 13.76 -7.47
N GLU A 100 -15.87 14.70 -8.42
CA GLU A 100 -15.80 16.13 -8.13
C GLU A 100 -16.77 16.49 -6.99
N PRO A 101 -16.37 17.38 -6.05
CA PRO A 101 -17.15 17.63 -4.85
C PRO A 101 -18.56 18.03 -5.24
N VAL A 102 -19.50 17.10 -5.12
CA VAL A 102 -20.90 17.43 -4.99
C VAL A 102 -20.97 18.41 -3.83
N ALA A 103 -21.40 19.63 -4.14
CA ALA A 103 -21.60 20.73 -3.20
C ALA A 103 -22.10 20.18 -1.85
N PRO A 104 -21.56 20.68 -0.72
CA PRO A 104 -21.54 19.97 0.55
C PRO A 104 -22.93 19.41 0.85
N ALA A 105 -23.05 18.09 0.76
CA ALA A 105 -24.18 17.39 1.32
C ALA A 105 -24.22 17.81 2.79
N ALA A 106 -25.35 18.40 3.15
CA ALA A 106 -25.64 18.94 4.46
C ALA A 106 -25.12 18.01 5.57
N GLU A 107 -24.42 18.64 6.51
CA GLU A 107 -24.13 18.22 7.88
C GLU A 107 -24.81 16.91 8.30
N CYS A 108 -24.00 15.86 8.48
CA CYS A 108 -24.30 14.88 9.49
C CYS A 108 -23.26 15.05 10.60
N LEU A 109 -23.57 15.93 11.55
CA LEU A 109 -22.89 16.05 12.84
C LEU A 109 -23.96 15.92 13.95
N PRO A 110 -23.55 15.51 15.16
CA PRO A 110 -24.02 14.27 15.79
C PRO A 110 -25.14 14.48 16.81
N ALA A 111 -25.88 13.42 17.10
CA ALA A 111 -26.56 13.27 18.38
C ALA A 111 -26.49 11.80 18.81
N ALA A 112 -25.49 11.49 19.63
CA ALA A 112 -25.68 10.47 20.64
C ALA A 112 -26.80 10.98 21.56
N ALA A 113 -28.01 10.48 21.37
CA ALA A 113 -29.14 10.69 22.25
C ALA A 113 -29.68 9.32 22.67
N GLU A 114 -29.26 8.92 23.87
CA GLU A 114 -29.89 8.03 24.86
C GLU A 114 -30.82 6.90 24.37
N ILE A 115 -30.38 5.66 24.58
CA ILE A 115 -31.27 4.50 24.64
C ILE A 115 -32.09 4.64 25.94
N PRO A 116 -33.43 4.78 25.90
CA PRO A 116 -34.22 4.75 27.12
C PRO A 116 -34.17 3.34 27.72
N ASP A 117 -33.88 3.29 29.01
CA ASP A 117 -33.92 2.12 29.90
C ASP A 117 -35.32 1.48 29.88
N ALA A 118 -35.57 0.65 28.87
CA ALA A 118 -36.77 -0.19 28.82
C ALA A 118 -36.56 -1.34 29.80
N THR A 119 -37.13 -1.14 30.98
CA THR A 119 -37.22 -2.05 32.10
C THR A 119 -37.68 -3.43 31.61
N ILE A 120 -36.76 -4.39 31.52
CA ILE A 120 -37.13 -5.80 31.35
C ILE A 120 -37.82 -6.21 32.65
N ALA A 121 -39.12 -6.55 32.56
CA ALA A 121 -39.86 -7.09 33.68
C ALA A 121 -39.26 -8.45 34.08
N VAL A 122 -38.54 -8.48 35.19
CA VAL A 122 -38.15 -9.72 35.86
C VAL A 122 -39.43 -10.35 36.42
N VAL A 123 -39.96 -11.34 35.70
CA VAL A 123 -41.01 -12.22 36.24
C VAL A 123 -40.34 -13.15 37.24
N ASN A 124 -40.48 -12.82 38.52
CA ASN A 124 -40.03 -13.67 39.62
C ASN A 124 -40.91 -14.92 39.70
N ILE A 125 -40.50 -16.00 39.02
CA ILE A 125 -41.05 -17.33 39.23
C ILE A 125 -40.46 -17.93 40.51
N THR A 126 -40.96 -17.48 41.66
CA THR A 126 -40.78 -18.20 42.93
C THR A 126 -42.11 -18.72 43.40
N SER A 127 -42.31 -20.04 43.32
CA SER A 127 -42.59 -20.98 44.44
C SER A 127 -43.34 -22.24 43.94
N PRO A 128 -43.43 -23.34 44.72
CA PRO A 128 -42.44 -24.40 44.76
C PRO A 128 -43.05 -25.78 44.40
N ALA A 129 -42.18 -26.78 44.31
CA ALA A 129 -42.47 -28.21 44.13
C ALA A 129 -42.71 -28.68 42.68
N GLN A 130 -41.68 -29.31 42.10
CA GLN A 130 -41.67 -30.77 41.86
C GLN A 130 -40.29 -31.19 41.31
N THR A 131 -39.54 -31.82 42.22
CA THR A 131 -38.83 -33.09 42.08
C THR A 131 -38.33 -33.56 40.70
N ALA A 132 -37.06 -34.01 40.74
CA ALA A 132 -36.43 -35.07 39.94
C ALA A 132 -35.72 -34.66 38.63
N SER A 133 -34.38 -34.58 38.71
CA SER A 133 -33.47 -35.64 38.21
C SER A 133 -32.06 -35.05 38.13
N CYS A 134 -31.21 -35.25 39.16
CA CYS A 134 -30.21 -36.32 39.19
C CYS A 134 -29.18 -36.16 38.05
N LEU A 135 -28.03 -35.49 38.23
CA LEU A 135 -26.71 -36.03 38.63
C LEU A 135 -25.71 -35.37 37.65
N ALA A 136 -24.48 -34.93 37.90
CA ALA A 136 -23.56 -34.76 39.02
C ALA A 136 -22.50 -33.73 38.53
N PHE A 137 -22.04 -32.76 39.34
CA PHE A 137 -20.70 -32.75 39.97
C PHE A 137 -19.62 -33.47 39.12
N GLU A 138 -18.58 -32.79 38.64
CA GLU A 138 -17.38 -32.50 39.45
C GLU A 138 -16.66 -31.20 39.04
N GLU A 139 -16.05 -30.57 40.05
CA GLU A 139 -15.22 -29.37 39.99
C GLU A 139 -13.72 -29.75 40.03
N SER A 140 -12.91 -28.94 39.34
CA SER A 140 -11.48 -28.63 39.60
C SER A 140 -10.39 -29.57 39.01
N PRO A 141 -9.10 -29.15 38.94
CA PRO A 141 -8.52 -27.81 38.72
C PRO A 141 -7.41 -27.79 37.63
N GLY A 142 -7.08 -26.56 37.20
CA GLY A 142 -5.80 -26.04 36.68
C GLY A 142 -4.75 -26.96 36.03
N VAL A 143 -4.40 -26.67 34.77
CA VAL A 143 -3.05 -26.94 34.24
C VAL A 143 -2.56 -25.77 33.39
N ALA A 144 -1.37 -25.32 33.80
CA ALA A 144 -0.39 -24.44 33.20
C ALA A 144 -0.36 -24.27 31.66
N SER A 145 0.09 -23.07 31.28
CA SER A 145 0.72 -22.76 29.98
C SER A 145 1.69 -23.85 29.51
N PRO A 146 1.83 -24.00 28.19
CA PRO A 146 3.09 -24.37 27.61
C PRO A 146 3.60 -23.23 26.72
N GLU A 147 4.64 -22.55 27.19
CA GLU A 147 5.75 -22.22 26.29
C GLU A 147 6.32 -23.56 25.80
N SER A 148 6.57 -23.68 24.50
CA SER A 148 7.52 -24.67 24.04
C SER A 148 8.29 -24.19 22.79
N PRO A 149 9.55 -24.61 22.67
CA PRO A 149 10.59 -23.87 21.99
C PRO A 149 10.94 -24.50 20.63
N VAL A 150 11.55 -23.73 19.73
CA VAL A 150 12.33 -24.33 18.63
C VAL A 150 13.67 -23.63 18.52
N ALA A 151 14.70 -24.46 18.64
CA ALA A 151 16.11 -24.15 18.62
C ALA A 151 16.61 -23.70 17.23
N GLU A 152 17.58 -22.78 17.29
CA GLU A 152 18.88 -22.81 16.62
C GLU A 152 18.94 -23.09 15.11
N ARG A 153 19.41 -22.07 14.38
CA ARG A 153 20.22 -22.28 13.18
C ARG A 153 21.24 -21.16 13.04
N ASP A 154 22.47 -21.48 13.41
CA ASP A 154 23.66 -20.70 13.07
C ASP A 154 23.70 -20.44 11.55
N PRO A 155 23.98 -19.19 11.11
CA PRO A 155 24.26 -18.95 9.70
C PRO A 155 25.64 -19.52 9.36
N ALA A 156 25.67 -20.41 8.37
CA ALA A 156 26.89 -20.96 7.80
C ALA A 156 27.81 -19.85 7.24
N PRO A 157 29.15 -20.07 7.19
CA PRO A 157 30.11 -19.06 6.78
C PRO A 157 29.93 -18.66 5.31
N VAL A 158 29.85 -17.36 5.07
CA VAL A 158 29.88 -16.77 3.72
C VAL A 158 31.29 -16.94 3.15
N GLU A 159 31.45 -17.72 2.08
CA GLU A 159 32.70 -17.75 1.34
C GLU A 159 32.92 -16.43 0.58
N PRO A 160 34.15 -15.89 0.54
CA PRO A 160 34.42 -14.64 -0.15
C PRO A 160 34.43 -14.89 -1.67
N VAL A 161 33.48 -14.28 -2.38
CA VAL A 161 33.57 -14.18 -3.85
C VAL A 161 34.78 -13.32 -4.17
N ARG A 162 35.74 -13.95 -4.84
CA ARG A 162 37.03 -13.40 -5.25
C ARG A 162 36.82 -12.31 -6.28
N GLU A 163 37.57 -11.24 -6.08
CA GLU A 163 37.85 -10.17 -7.04
C GLU A 163 38.70 -10.73 -8.18
N GLU A 164 38.15 -10.77 -9.39
CA GLU A 164 38.92 -10.97 -10.63
C GLU A 164 38.46 -9.97 -11.70
N ALA A 165 39.27 -8.92 -11.84
CA ALA A 165 39.73 -8.24 -13.06
C ALA A 165 38.72 -7.78 -14.14
N GLU A 166 38.75 -6.45 -14.37
CA GLU A 166 38.27 -5.75 -15.57
C GLU A 166 38.82 -6.36 -16.87
N PRO A 167 38.10 -6.17 -17.98
CA PRO A 167 38.76 -5.48 -19.08
C PRO A 167 37.97 -4.29 -19.64
N GLN A 168 38.72 -3.22 -19.80
CA GLN A 168 38.41 -1.98 -20.50
C GLN A 168 37.87 -2.25 -21.91
N ASN A 169 36.81 -1.54 -22.30
CA ASN A 169 36.58 -1.21 -23.71
C ASN A 169 35.73 0.07 -23.83
N GLU A 170 36.43 1.20 -24.01
CA GLU A 170 35.84 2.46 -24.49
C GLU A 170 35.47 2.33 -25.97
N PRO A 171 34.27 2.75 -26.41
CA PRO A 171 33.97 2.82 -27.83
C PRO A 171 34.63 4.07 -28.48
N THR A 172 35.61 3.78 -29.34
CA THR A 172 36.33 4.69 -30.23
C THR A 172 35.43 5.65 -31.02
N VAL A 173 35.76 6.95 -30.93
CA VAL A 173 35.13 8.13 -31.57
C VAL A 173 35.16 8.13 -33.12
N GLN A 174 35.54 7.03 -33.76
CA GLN A 174 35.72 6.97 -35.22
C GLN A 174 34.45 6.62 -36.00
N ALA A 175 33.42 6.04 -35.37
CA ALA A 175 32.18 5.67 -36.08
C ALA A 175 31.26 6.87 -36.43
N ILE A 176 31.41 8.01 -35.75
CA ILE A 176 30.49 9.16 -35.91
C ILE A 176 30.93 10.11 -37.05
N GLN A 177 32.15 9.94 -37.58
CA GLN A 177 32.68 10.79 -38.66
C GLN A 177 32.42 10.24 -40.08
N GLU A 178 32.11 8.95 -40.24
CA GLU A 178 31.80 8.38 -41.56
C GLU A 178 30.34 8.61 -41.99
N GLU A 179 29.37 8.57 -41.08
CA GLU A 179 27.96 8.82 -41.45
C GLU A 179 27.68 10.27 -41.85
N LYS A 180 28.43 11.25 -41.31
CA LYS A 180 28.26 12.67 -41.68
C LYS A 180 28.87 12.99 -43.07
N LYS A 181 29.76 12.16 -43.60
CA LYS A 181 30.39 12.37 -44.91
C LYS A 181 29.56 11.78 -46.07
N THR A 182 28.85 10.68 -45.83
CA THR A 182 27.93 10.08 -46.82
C THR A 182 26.62 10.87 -46.95
N ALA A 183 26.10 11.44 -45.86
CA ALA A 183 24.90 12.29 -45.90
C ALA A 183 25.10 13.62 -46.66
N ARG A 184 26.29 14.22 -46.56
CA ARG A 184 26.60 15.51 -47.22
C ARG A 184 26.84 15.39 -48.72
N THR A 185 27.19 14.21 -49.20
CA THR A 185 27.43 13.95 -50.64
C THR A 185 26.13 13.63 -51.38
N ARG A 186 25.13 13.03 -50.70
CA ARG A 186 23.81 12.76 -51.27
C ARG A 186 22.95 14.01 -51.48
N ALA A 187 23.15 15.06 -50.68
CA ALA A 187 22.40 16.31 -50.78
C ALA A 187 22.91 17.29 -51.86
N LYS A 188 24.10 17.06 -52.44
CA LYS A 188 24.66 17.93 -53.51
C LYS A 188 24.42 17.40 -54.93
N ASN A 189 23.91 16.18 -55.10
CA ASN A 189 23.72 15.56 -56.41
C ASN A 189 22.27 15.51 -56.92
N THR A 190 21.34 16.21 -56.24
CA THR A 190 19.92 16.32 -56.61
C THR A 190 19.51 17.73 -57.07
N ARG A 191 20.49 18.58 -57.43
CA ARG A 191 20.26 19.83 -58.17
C ARG A 191 21.05 19.83 -59.48
N ARG A 192 20.52 19.13 -60.48
CA ARG A 192 20.74 19.37 -61.90
C ARG A 192 19.46 19.05 -62.64
#